data_AF-A0A8T5R4I8-F1
#
_entry.id   AF-A0A8T5R4I8-F1
#
_cell.length_a   1.000
_cell.length_b   1.000
_cell.length_c   1.000
_cell.angle_alpha   90.00
_cell.angle_beta   90.00
_cell.angle_gamma   90.00
#
_symmetry.space_group_name_H-M   'P 1'
#
loop_
_entity.id
_entity.type
_entity.pdbx_description
1 polymer ?
#
loop_
_entity_poly.entity_id
_entity_poly.type
_entity_poly.pdbx_seq_one_letter_code
_entity_poly.pdbx_strand_id
1 'polypeptide(L)'
;MAYTIEDTPGTIRRIEKDLTLIEDSVRQADPALRSLVLTGGFARGEGAVLDGAPQNDYDLVAIRSPGRTRTSYDTLRKGLEKELGLHLDLAPVLHWRLPWVSSSIFWYETALRGRVLWGDDLLDRIPVRDPTRLDKTEGLRLLTNRAAGLLLVARSDDAHARRIQAAKGLLAALDAHLFAKGVFPPSQTERYHAFLDMLERCDAPASLIARHDAITWAYRFKTDPGGTPSADAHQVWREAAAAILEAVPVGLKHAGMGSLDDLARQDNTIDRLYFALNSGRVPHVRRAIVHPTGRVRTATLRILHSARDGTIRNKEARRYLAGLVHDVDDPLVTLEALREATLQ
;
A
#
# COMPACT_ATOMS: atom_id res chain seq x y z
N MET A 1 15.62 -2.51 -19.53
CA MET A 1 14.61 -3.06 -18.59
C MET A 1 13.36 -2.24 -18.74
N ALA A 2 12.19 -2.88 -18.66
CA ALA A 2 10.93 -2.18 -18.83
C ALA A 2 10.53 -1.42 -17.56
N TYR A 3 9.88 -0.25 -17.70
CA TYR A 3 9.27 0.50 -16.58
C TYR A 3 7.76 0.28 -16.48
N THR A 4 7.10 0.06 -17.62
CA THR A 4 5.67 -0.26 -17.73
C THR A 4 5.46 -1.54 -18.52
N ILE A 5 4.21 -2.03 -18.61
CA ILE A 5 3.88 -3.19 -19.48
C ILE A 5 4.11 -2.84 -20.95
N GLU A 6 3.83 -1.59 -21.33
CA GLU A 6 3.98 -1.09 -22.70
C GLU A 6 4.86 0.17 -22.70
N ASP A 7 6.17 -0.05 -22.66
CA ASP A 7 7.12 1.05 -22.74
C ASP A 7 7.09 1.69 -24.13
N THR A 8 6.84 3.00 -24.18
CA THR A 8 7.08 3.80 -25.37
C THR A 8 8.39 4.59 -25.23
N PRO A 9 9.06 4.99 -26.32
CA PRO A 9 10.24 5.83 -26.22
C PRO A 9 10.00 7.16 -25.48
N GLY A 10 8.78 7.72 -25.58
CA GLY A 10 8.40 8.93 -24.85
C GLY A 10 8.29 8.68 -23.35
N THR A 11 7.60 7.61 -22.97
CA THR A 11 7.44 7.17 -21.58
C THR A 11 8.78 6.90 -20.91
N ILE A 12 9.66 6.11 -21.55
CA ILE A 12 10.99 5.81 -21.04
C ILE A 12 11.77 7.10 -20.80
N ARG A 13 11.84 7.99 -21.80
CA ARG A 13 12.57 9.26 -21.67
C ARG A 13 12.05 10.11 -20.53
N ARG A 14 10.73 10.14 -20.31
CA ARG A 14 10.14 10.88 -19.19
C ARG A 14 10.55 10.28 -17.85
N ILE A 15 10.39 8.97 -17.68
CA ILE A 15 10.70 8.27 -16.44
C ILE A 15 12.20 8.38 -16.12
N GLU A 16 13.08 8.17 -17.10
CA GLU A 16 14.52 8.29 -16.90
C GLU A 16 14.94 9.72 -16.53
N LYS A 17 14.32 10.74 -17.13
CA LYS A 17 14.54 12.13 -16.73
C LYS A 17 14.17 12.36 -15.27
N ASP A 18 12.99 11.90 -14.86
CA ASP A 18 12.50 12.05 -13.48
C ASP A 18 13.40 11.31 -12.49
N LEU A 19 13.79 10.06 -12.80
CA LEU A 19 14.67 9.25 -11.95
C LEU A 19 16.08 9.83 -11.85
N THR A 20 16.61 10.43 -12.91
CA THR A 20 17.92 11.13 -12.89
C THR A 20 17.86 12.33 -11.95
N LEU A 21 16.79 13.14 -12.04
CA LEU A 21 16.59 14.28 -11.15
C LEU A 21 16.50 13.85 -9.68
N ILE A 22 15.74 12.78 -9.39
CA ILE A 22 15.63 12.22 -8.05
C ILE A 22 17.00 11.74 -7.56
N GLU A 23 17.73 10.97 -8.37
CA GLU A 23 19.05 10.45 -8.04
C GLU A 23 20.03 11.57 -7.66
N ASP A 24 20.20 12.56 -8.54
CA ASP A 24 21.12 13.68 -8.32
C ASP A 24 20.76 14.46 -7.05
N SER A 25 19.46 14.71 -6.83
CA SER A 25 18.98 15.45 -5.68
C SER A 25 19.21 14.69 -4.36
N VAL A 26 18.98 13.38 -4.34
CA VAL A 26 19.21 12.54 -3.16
C VAL A 26 20.71 12.45 -2.85
N ARG A 27 21.55 12.27 -3.87
CA ARG A 27 23.02 12.22 -3.71
C ARG A 27 23.59 13.53 -3.18
N GLN A 28 23.11 14.66 -3.69
CA GLN A 28 23.53 15.97 -3.19
C GLN A 28 23.10 16.18 -1.73
N ALA A 29 21.90 15.73 -1.39
CA ALA A 29 21.30 15.90 -0.07
C ALA A 29 21.87 14.97 1.02
N ASP A 30 22.32 13.76 0.68
CA ASP A 30 22.86 12.79 1.64
C ASP A 30 24.26 12.29 1.25
N PRO A 31 25.33 12.92 1.79
CA PRO A 31 26.70 12.44 1.59
C PRO A 31 26.98 11.04 2.15
N ALA A 32 26.10 10.52 3.02
CA ALA A 32 26.22 9.17 3.58
C ALA A 32 25.43 8.12 2.77
N LEU A 33 24.81 8.49 1.65
CA LEU A 33 24.10 7.56 0.77
C LEU A 33 25.06 6.48 0.26
N ARG A 34 24.61 5.22 0.34
CA ARG A 34 25.34 4.05 -0.15
C ARG A 34 24.70 3.46 -1.41
N SER A 35 23.38 3.49 -1.46
CA SER A 35 22.61 3.00 -2.58
C SER A 35 21.26 3.71 -2.67
N LEU A 36 20.78 3.93 -3.88
CA LEU A 36 19.42 4.37 -4.15
C LEU A 36 18.73 3.30 -4.98
N VAL A 37 17.66 2.73 -4.43
CA VAL A 37 16.93 1.62 -5.03
C VAL A 37 15.53 2.08 -5.39
N LEU A 38 15.15 1.92 -6.66
CA LEU A 38 13.77 1.98 -7.11
C LEU A 38 13.06 0.69 -6.72
N THR A 39 11.88 0.81 -6.12
CA THR A 39 10.98 -0.31 -5.78
C THR A 39 9.60 -0.05 -6.39
N GLY A 40 8.60 -0.85 -6.02
CA GLY A 40 7.22 -0.62 -6.46
C GLY A 40 6.97 -0.95 -7.93
N GLY A 41 5.94 -0.31 -8.51
CA GLY A 41 5.46 -0.63 -9.86
C GLY A 41 6.51 -0.43 -10.95
N PHE A 42 7.21 0.71 -10.93
CA PHE A 42 8.21 1.03 -11.95
C PHE A 42 9.45 0.12 -11.88
N ALA A 43 9.84 -0.36 -10.70
CA ALA A 43 10.93 -1.34 -10.59
C ALA A 43 10.56 -2.71 -11.21
N ARG A 44 9.27 -3.05 -11.17
CA ARG A 44 8.73 -4.32 -11.68
C ARG A 44 8.38 -4.32 -13.17
N GLY A 45 8.47 -3.17 -13.85
CA GLY A 45 7.93 -3.04 -15.20
C GLY A 45 6.41 -2.97 -15.24
N GLU A 46 5.77 -2.53 -14.15
CA GLU A 46 4.32 -2.48 -13.96
C GLU A 46 3.85 -1.05 -13.64
N GLY A 47 4.69 -0.05 -13.92
CA GLY A 47 4.33 1.35 -13.77
C GLY A 47 3.16 1.73 -14.67
N ALA A 48 2.23 2.53 -14.14
CA ALA A 48 1.12 3.07 -14.90
C ALA A 48 1.50 4.45 -15.46
N VAL A 49 1.21 4.67 -16.73
CA VAL A 49 1.40 5.94 -17.41
C VAL A 49 0.10 6.29 -18.13
N LEU A 50 -0.36 7.52 -17.95
CA LEU A 50 -1.55 8.06 -18.59
C LEU A 50 -1.17 9.36 -19.27
N ASP A 51 -1.53 9.51 -20.54
CA ASP A 51 -1.20 10.69 -21.36
C ASP A 51 0.31 11.04 -21.37
N GLY A 52 1.16 10.02 -21.34
CA GLY A 52 2.62 10.16 -21.33
C GLY A 52 3.22 10.62 -19.98
N ALA A 53 2.40 10.76 -18.94
CA ALA A 53 2.83 11.08 -17.58
C ALA A 53 2.70 9.86 -16.64
N PRO A 54 3.66 9.62 -15.73
CA PRO A 54 3.51 8.64 -14.66
C PRO A 54 2.25 8.93 -13.83
N GLN A 55 1.39 7.92 -13.67
CA GLN A 55 0.22 8.00 -12.79
C GLN A 55 0.52 7.44 -11.40
N ASN A 56 1.44 6.46 -11.34
CA ASN A 56 1.88 5.88 -10.08
C ASN A 56 3.00 6.71 -9.45
N ASP A 57 3.12 6.57 -8.14
CA ASP A 57 4.17 7.18 -7.34
C ASP A 57 5.52 6.53 -7.69
N TYR A 58 6.61 7.27 -7.52
CA TYR A 58 7.95 6.65 -7.48
C TYR A 58 8.23 6.19 -6.06
N ASP A 59 8.38 4.88 -5.89
CA ASP A 59 8.79 4.29 -4.61
C ASP A 59 10.30 4.08 -4.59
N LEU A 60 11.02 4.70 -3.66
CA LEU A 60 12.47 4.57 -3.50
C LEU A 60 12.89 4.25 -2.07
N VAL A 61 13.95 3.45 -1.96
CA VAL A 61 14.67 3.19 -0.73
C VAL A 61 16.05 3.81 -0.83
N ALA A 62 16.33 4.78 0.03
CA ALA A 62 17.65 5.39 0.16
C ALA A 62 18.44 4.66 1.25
N ILE A 63 19.34 3.76 0.85
CA ILE A 63 20.16 2.98 1.76
C ILE A 63 21.40 3.80 2.10
N ARG A 64 21.64 4.06 3.40
CA ARG A 64 22.66 5.01 3.85
C ARG A 64 23.49 4.52 5.04
N SER A 65 24.68 5.07 5.18
CA SER A 65 25.48 4.98 6.39
C SER A 65 24.97 5.93 7.48
N PRO A 66 25.33 5.72 8.75
CA PRO A 66 25.15 6.74 9.77
C PRO A 66 25.82 8.05 9.35
N GLY A 67 25.11 9.17 9.48
CA GLY A 67 25.62 10.48 9.08
C GLY A 67 24.51 11.52 9.05
N ARG A 68 24.90 12.81 9.02
CA ARG A 68 23.95 13.91 8.84
C ARG A 68 23.66 14.10 7.36
N THR A 69 22.39 14.25 7.02
CA THR A 69 22.00 14.73 5.70
C THR A 69 22.20 16.25 5.64
N ARG A 70 22.49 16.78 4.46
CA ARG A 70 22.48 18.23 4.20
C ARG A 70 21.05 18.77 4.16
N THR A 71 20.14 17.98 3.59
CA THR A 71 18.70 18.27 3.55
C THR A 71 17.95 17.10 4.17
N SER A 72 16.90 17.36 4.94
CA SER A 72 16.08 16.26 5.47
C SER A 72 15.35 15.53 4.34
N TYR A 73 15.14 14.22 4.48
CA TYR A 73 14.42 13.43 3.47
C TYR A 73 12.99 13.93 3.24
N ASP A 74 12.29 14.43 4.28
CA ASP A 74 10.95 14.99 4.11
C ASP A 74 10.97 16.30 3.31
N THR A 75 11.93 17.18 3.59
CA THR A 75 12.10 18.43 2.82
C THR A 75 12.45 18.13 1.36
N LEU A 76 13.37 17.19 1.13
CA LEU A 76 13.78 16.77 -0.20
C LEU A 76 12.60 16.18 -0.97
N ARG A 77 11.86 15.26 -0.36
CA ARG A 77 10.67 14.62 -0.93
C ARG A 77 9.65 15.67 -1.38
N LYS A 78 9.25 16.59 -0.50
CA LYS A 78 8.29 17.66 -0.83
C LYS A 78 8.77 18.57 -1.98
N GLY A 79 10.07 18.84 -2.04
CA GLY A 79 10.67 19.61 -3.14
C GLY A 79 10.54 18.89 -4.47
N LEU A 80 10.91 17.60 -4.50
CA LEU A 80 10.82 16.75 -5.68
C LEU A 80 9.37 16.51 -6.10
N GLU A 81 8.43 16.26 -5.19
CA GLU A 81 7.01 16.09 -5.51
C GLU A 81 6.44 17.32 -6.23
N LYS A 82 6.80 18.52 -5.77
CA LYS A 82 6.40 19.78 -6.41
C LYS A 82 6.99 19.93 -7.81
N GLU A 83 8.24 19.52 -8.00
CA GLU A 83 8.92 19.63 -9.30
C GLU A 83 8.43 18.59 -10.31
N LEU A 84 8.20 17.36 -9.87
CA LEU A 84 7.75 16.25 -10.70
C LEU A 84 6.24 16.32 -11.01
N GLY A 85 5.46 16.92 -10.11
CA GLY A 85 4.00 16.97 -10.20
C GLY A 85 3.31 15.65 -9.82
N LEU A 86 3.96 14.81 -9.01
CA LEU A 86 3.47 13.50 -8.57
C LEU A 86 4.02 13.17 -7.17
N HIS A 87 3.43 12.19 -6.51
CA HIS A 87 3.86 11.74 -5.19
C HIS A 87 5.15 10.89 -5.27
N LEU A 88 6.02 11.07 -4.29
CA LEU A 88 7.32 10.42 -4.20
C LEU A 88 7.45 9.77 -2.83
N ASP A 89 7.50 8.45 -2.79
CA ASP A 89 7.80 7.71 -1.56
C ASP A 89 9.31 7.49 -1.46
N LEU A 90 9.96 8.23 -0.55
CA LEU A 90 11.41 8.17 -0.36
C LEU A 90 11.74 7.74 1.07
N ALA A 91 12.03 6.46 1.24
CA ALA A 91 12.26 5.83 2.55
C ALA A 91 13.77 5.68 2.85
N PRO A 92 14.34 6.45 3.80
CA PRO A 92 15.73 6.26 4.21
C PRO A 92 15.89 5.06 5.15
N VAL A 93 16.86 4.19 4.87
CA VAL A 93 17.17 3.01 5.70
C VAL A 93 18.68 2.90 5.92
N LEU A 94 19.07 2.67 7.17
CA LEU A 94 20.48 2.46 7.49
C LEU A 94 20.95 1.13 6.90
N HIS A 95 22.08 1.10 6.19
CA HIS A 95 22.60 -0.09 5.52
C HIS A 95 22.80 -1.26 6.49
N TRP A 96 23.16 -0.99 7.74
CA TRP A 96 23.32 -2.02 8.75
C TRP A 96 21.96 -2.64 9.12
N ARG A 97 20.84 -1.92 8.99
CA ARG A 97 19.50 -2.43 9.31
C ARG A 97 18.92 -3.41 8.29
N LEU A 98 19.47 -3.48 7.07
CA LEU A 98 18.92 -4.33 6.00
C LEU A 98 18.73 -5.81 6.39
N PRO A 99 19.68 -6.46 7.08
CA PRO A 99 19.50 -7.85 7.51
C PRO A 99 18.41 -8.05 8.57
N TRP A 100 17.88 -6.95 9.15
CA TRP A 100 16.91 -6.95 10.25
C TRP A 100 15.61 -6.22 9.88
N VAL A 101 15.39 -5.95 8.59
CA VAL A 101 14.10 -5.41 8.15
C VAL A 101 12.99 -6.43 8.36
N SER A 102 11.76 -5.94 8.51
CA SER A 102 10.59 -6.80 8.69
C SER A 102 10.39 -7.74 7.49
N SER A 103 9.85 -8.93 7.74
CA SER A 103 9.38 -9.84 6.70
C SER A 103 8.05 -9.36 6.10
N SER A 104 8.04 -8.15 5.53
CA SER A 104 6.85 -7.52 4.93
C SER A 104 6.81 -7.73 3.42
N ILE A 105 5.62 -7.57 2.83
CA ILE A 105 5.43 -7.62 1.37
C ILE A 105 6.34 -6.60 0.69
N PHE A 106 6.44 -5.38 1.24
CA PHE A 106 7.32 -4.34 0.73
C PHE A 106 8.78 -4.82 0.58
N TRP A 107 9.38 -5.37 1.65
CA TRP A 107 10.78 -5.81 1.61
C TRP A 107 10.98 -7.05 0.75
N TYR A 108 9.99 -7.94 0.68
CA TYR A 108 10.02 -9.10 -0.23
C TYR A 108 10.03 -8.67 -1.70
N GLU A 109 9.15 -7.73 -2.07
CA GLU A 109 9.12 -7.17 -3.42
C GLU A 109 10.42 -6.41 -3.74
N THR A 110 10.90 -5.58 -2.81
CA THR A 110 12.17 -4.84 -2.98
C THR A 110 13.35 -5.79 -3.15
N ALA A 111 13.43 -6.87 -2.37
CA ALA A 111 14.55 -7.83 -2.43
C ALA A 111 14.63 -8.61 -3.75
N LEU A 112 13.48 -8.84 -4.40
CA LEU A 112 13.38 -9.68 -5.61
C LEU A 112 13.23 -8.87 -6.91
N ARG A 113 12.68 -7.66 -6.81
CA ARG A 113 12.34 -6.82 -7.98
C ARG A 113 12.82 -5.38 -7.86
N GLY A 114 13.51 -5.02 -6.77
CA GLY A 114 14.14 -3.70 -6.65
C GLY A 114 15.19 -3.50 -7.74
N ARG A 115 15.38 -2.24 -8.14
CA ARG A 115 16.39 -1.84 -9.12
C ARG A 115 17.31 -0.81 -8.50
N VAL A 116 18.60 -1.10 -8.47
CA VAL A 116 19.62 -0.13 -8.07
C VAL A 116 19.71 0.95 -9.15
N LEU A 117 19.38 2.19 -8.78
CA LEU A 117 19.59 3.36 -9.63
C LEU A 117 21.02 3.87 -9.48
N TRP A 118 21.54 3.85 -8.26
CA TRP A 118 22.88 4.35 -7.95
C TRP A 118 23.52 3.62 -6.77
N GLY A 119 24.85 3.50 -6.78
CA GLY A 119 25.65 3.02 -5.66
C GLY A 119 25.80 1.50 -5.59
N ASP A 120 25.98 0.99 -4.37
CA ASP A 120 26.18 -0.45 -4.11
C ASP A 120 24.87 -1.24 -4.36
N ASP A 121 24.97 -2.44 -4.93
CA ASP A 121 23.86 -3.40 -4.88
C ASP A 121 23.82 -4.07 -3.50
N LEU A 122 22.79 -3.74 -2.72
CA LEU A 122 22.60 -4.21 -1.35
C LEU A 122 21.28 -4.98 -1.18
N LEU A 123 20.61 -5.33 -2.29
CA LEU A 123 19.33 -6.04 -2.27
C LEU A 123 19.47 -7.45 -1.71
N ASP A 124 20.62 -8.09 -1.93
CA ASP A 124 21.00 -9.40 -1.37
C ASP A 124 20.96 -9.44 0.17
N ARG A 125 21.14 -8.29 0.83
CA ARG A 125 21.11 -8.16 2.30
C ARG A 125 19.71 -8.17 2.90
N ILE A 126 18.65 -8.02 2.10
CA ILE A 126 17.27 -8.14 2.56
C ILE A 126 16.93 -9.64 2.70
N PRO A 127 16.58 -10.14 3.90
CA PRO A 127 16.53 -11.58 4.18
C PRO A 127 15.26 -12.26 3.66
N VAL A 128 14.17 -11.51 3.45
CA VAL A 128 12.88 -12.08 3.03
C VAL A 128 12.86 -12.30 1.52
N ARG A 129 13.05 -13.56 1.11
CA ARG A 129 13.04 -13.98 -0.31
C ARG A 129 11.99 -15.05 -0.64
N ASP A 130 11.35 -15.58 0.38
CA ASP A 130 10.36 -16.64 0.27
C ASP A 130 9.02 -16.09 0.77
N PRO A 131 7.95 -16.14 -0.05
CA PRO A 131 6.65 -15.62 0.36
C PRO A 131 6.07 -16.35 1.58
N THR A 132 6.46 -17.59 1.86
CA THR A 132 6.01 -18.34 3.04
C THR A 132 6.62 -17.80 4.36
N ARG A 133 7.68 -17.00 4.26
CA ARG A 133 8.37 -16.37 5.41
C ARG A 133 7.88 -14.96 5.71
N LEU A 134 6.98 -14.42 4.88
CA LEU A 134 6.31 -13.15 5.16
C LEU A 134 5.52 -13.24 6.47
N ASP A 135 5.39 -12.10 7.15
CA ASP A 135 4.53 -12.00 8.32
C ASP A 135 3.08 -12.30 7.91
N LYS A 136 2.47 -13.28 8.59
CA LYS A 136 1.12 -13.77 8.28
C LYS A 136 0.04 -12.69 8.41
N THR A 137 0.34 -11.58 9.08
CA THR A 137 -0.57 -10.43 9.23
C THR A 137 -0.56 -9.48 8.04
N GLU A 138 0.40 -9.60 7.11
CA GLU A 138 0.55 -8.69 5.97
C GLU A 138 -0.68 -8.69 5.04
N GLY A 139 -1.34 -9.84 4.86
CA GLY A 139 -2.60 -9.91 4.11
C GLY A 139 -3.70 -9.04 4.73
N LEU A 140 -3.86 -9.07 6.07
CA LEU A 140 -4.81 -8.21 6.78
C LEU A 140 -4.38 -6.74 6.75
N ARG A 141 -3.09 -6.47 6.91
CA ARG A 141 -2.54 -5.12 6.84
C ARG A 141 -2.84 -4.49 5.48
N LEU A 142 -2.63 -5.23 4.40
CA LEU A 142 -2.96 -4.82 3.03
C LEU A 142 -4.47 -4.53 2.88
N LEU A 143 -5.34 -5.45 3.30
CA LEU A 143 -6.80 -5.28 3.23
C LEU A 143 -7.27 -4.06 4.02
N THR A 144 -6.77 -3.85 5.23
CA THR A 144 -7.14 -2.70 6.07
C THR A 144 -6.67 -1.37 5.48
N ASN A 145 -5.46 -1.33 4.92
CA ASN A 145 -4.95 -0.15 4.23
C ASN A 145 -5.79 0.20 2.98
N ARG A 146 -6.25 -0.81 2.21
CA ARG A 146 -7.16 -0.56 1.07
C ARG A 146 -8.58 -0.24 1.48
N ALA A 147 -9.09 -0.82 2.55
CA ALA A 147 -10.39 -0.47 3.12
C ALA A 147 -10.44 1.02 3.48
N ALA A 148 -9.38 1.52 4.12
CA ALA A 148 -9.30 2.94 4.43
C ALA A 148 -9.16 3.81 3.18
N GLY A 149 -8.37 3.41 2.18
CA GLY A 149 -8.29 4.09 0.89
C GLY A 149 -9.67 4.26 0.22
N LEU A 150 -10.48 3.20 0.21
CA LEU A 150 -11.87 3.25 -0.28
C LEU A 150 -12.74 4.21 0.52
N LEU A 151 -12.65 4.20 1.85
CA LEU A 151 -13.43 5.08 2.72
C LEU A 151 -13.09 6.56 2.50
N LEU A 152 -11.80 6.89 2.34
CA LEU A 152 -11.35 8.27 2.14
C LEU A 152 -11.84 8.85 0.81
N VAL A 153 -11.95 8.04 -0.25
CA VAL A 153 -12.48 8.49 -1.54
C VAL A 153 -14.01 8.35 -1.68
N ALA A 154 -14.70 7.72 -0.72
CA ALA A 154 -16.13 7.48 -0.82
C ALA A 154 -16.98 8.77 -0.87
N ARG A 155 -16.47 9.86 -0.28
CA ARG A 155 -17.08 11.21 -0.35
C ARG A 155 -16.52 12.10 -1.45
N SER A 156 -15.48 11.67 -2.17
CA SER A 156 -14.86 12.48 -3.21
C SER A 156 -15.69 12.49 -4.47
N ASP A 157 -15.89 13.63 -5.11
CA ASP A 157 -16.54 13.71 -6.43
C ASP A 157 -15.61 13.25 -7.58
N ASP A 158 -14.35 12.95 -7.27
CA ASP A 158 -13.38 12.43 -8.23
C ASP A 158 -13.62 10.94 -8.52
N ALA A 159 -14.32 10.68 -9.64
CA ALA A 159 -14.58 9.35 -10.16
C ALA A 159 -13.29 8.56 -10.48
N HIS A 160 -12.22 9.24 -10.89
CA HIS A 160 -10.94 8.60 -11.20
C HIS A 160 -10.24 8.11 -9.93
N ALA A 161 -10.18 8.96 -8.89
CA ALA A 161 -9.66 8.56 -7.59
C ALA A 161 -10.40 7.35 -7.00
N ARG A 162 -11.74 7.31 -7.16
CA ARG A 162 -12.55 6.14 -6.77
C ARG A 162 -12.15 4.87 -7.53
N ARG A 163 -11.99 4.95 -8.86
CA ARG A 163 -11.53 3.81 -9.69
C ARG A 163 -10.14 3.32 -9.29
N ILE A 164 -9.20 4.23 -9.02
CA ILE A 164 -7.85 3.88 -8.55
C ILE A 164 -7.91 3.10 -7.24
N GLN A 165 -8.65 3.59 -6.24
CA GLN A 165 -8.75 2.89 -4.96
C GLN A 165 -9.55 1.58 -5.08
N ALA A 166 -10.57 1.53 -5.94
CA ALA A 166 -11.31 0.30 -6.24
C ALA A 166 -10.40 -0.78 -6.86
N ALA A 167 -9.61 -0.41 -7.88
CA ALA A 167 -8.64 -1.33 -8.49
C ALA A 167 -7.61 -1.83 -7.47
N LYS A 168 -7.04 -0.93 -6.65
CA LYS A 168 -6.12 -1.29 -5.56
C LYS A 168 -6.80 -2.23 -4.54
N GLY A 169 -8.08 -2.01 -4.24
CA GLY A 169 -8.87 -2.84 -3.31
C GLY A 169 -9.16 -4.25 -3.83
N LEU A 170 -9.56 -4.37 -5.10
CA LEU A 170 -9.80 -5.65 -5.76
C LEU A 170 -8.52 -6.49 -5.84
N LEU A 171 -7.40 -5.88 -6.22
CA LEU A 171 -6.11 -6.55 -6.27
C LEU A 171 -5.61 -6.94 -4.87
N ALA A 172 -5.84 -6.11 -3.85
CA ALA A 172 -5.53 -6.49 -2.47
C ALA A 172 -6.35 -7.68 -1.96
N ALA A 173 -7.62 -7.78 -2.38
CA ALA A 173 -8.45 -8.94 -2.06
C ALA A 173 -7.90 -10.22 -2.73
N LEU A 174 -7.47 -10.14 -3.99
CA LEU A 174 -6.76 -11.24 -4.65
C LEU A 174 -5.47 -11.61 -3.89
N ASP A 175 -4.63 -10.61 -3.64
CA ASP A 175 -3.34 -10.74 -2.96
C ASP A 175 -3.48 -11.47 -1.61
N ALA A 176 -4.51 -11.15 -0.82
CA ALA A 176 -4.77 -11.82 0.45
C ALA A 176 -5.06 -13.34 0.30
N HIS A 177 -5.73 -13.75 -0.77
CA HIS A 177 -6.00 -15.17 -1.05
C HIS A 177 -4.75 -15.90 -1.54
N LEU A 178 -3.99 -15.28 -2.45
CA LEU A 178 -2.70 -15.80 -2.92
C LEU A 178 -1.72 -15.99 -1.76
N PHE A 179 -1.67 -14.98 -0.89
CA PHE A 179 -0.88 -15.00 0.33
C PHE A 179 -1.29 -16.13 1.26
N ALA A 180 -2.60 -16.28 1.52
CA ALA A 180 -3.11 -17.35 2.37
C ALA A 180 -2.85 -18.76 1.85
N LYS A 181 -2.74 -18.93 0.52
CA LYS A 181 -2.40 -20.18 -0.16
C LYS A 181 -0.89 -20.41 -0.30
N GLY A 182 -0.04 -19.45 0.09
CA GLY A 182 1.42 -19.54 -0.08
C GLY A 182 1.89 -19.39 -1.53
N VAL A 183 1.04 -18.91 -2.43
CA VAL A 183 1.34 -18.70 -3.86
C VAL A 183 1.36 -17.21 -4.16
N PHE A 184 2.30 -16.48 -3.54
CA PHE A 184 2.38 -15.02 -3.62
C PHE A 184 3.65 -14.54 -4.36
N PRO A 185 3.60 -14.42 -5.69
CA PRO A 185 4.69 -13.86 -6.47
C PRO A 185 5.02 -12.39 -6.12
N PRO A 186 6.25 -11.92 -6.38
CA PRO A 186 6.67 -10.56 -6.04
C PRO A 186 6.13 -9.47 -6.98
N SER A 187 5.55 -9.82 -8.14
CA SER A 187 4.97 -8.85 -9.07
C SER A 187 3.45 -8.94 -9.17
N GLN A 188 2.78 -7.84 -9.52
CA GLN A 188 1.33 -7.83 -9.71
C GLN A 188 0.92 -8.66 -10.93
N THR A 189 1.68 -8.58 -12.02
CA THR A 189 1.49 -9.38 -13.23
C THR A 189 1.64 -10.86 -12.91
N GLU A 190 2.68 -11.25 -12.18
CA GLU A 190 2.86 -12.64 -11.74
C GLU A 190 1.72 -13.11 -10.82
N ARG A 191 1.22 -12.25 -9.91
CA ARG A 191 0.04 -12.55 -9.08
C ARG A 191 -1.22 -12.74 -9.91
N TYR A 192 -1.42 -11.92 -10.93
CA TYR A 192 -2.56 -12.05 -11.84
C TYR A 192 -2.45 -13.34 -12.66
N HIS A 193 -1.26 -13.71 -13.14
CA HIS A 193 -1.05 -15.01 -13.78
C HIS A 193 -1.29 -16.19 -12.83
N ALA A 194 -0.80 -16.11 -11.59
CA ALA A 194 -1.09 -17.13 -10.58
C ALA A 194 -2.60 -17.27 -10.34
N PHE A 195 -3.36 -16.17 -10.38
CA PHE A 195 -4.83 -16.22 -10.32
C PHE A 195 -5.46 -16.92 -11.53
N LEU A 196 -4.99 -16.65 -12.75
CA LEU A 196 -5.48 -17.33 -13.95
C LEU A 196 -5.18 -18.83 -13.90
N ASP A 197 -3.98 -19.23 -13.49
CA ASP A 197 -3.61 -20.64 -13.30
C ASP A 197 -4.53 -21.33 -12.27
N MET A 198 -4.91 -20.62 -11.20
CA MET A 198 -5.86 -21.11 -10.19
C MET A 198 -7.26 -21.34 -10.79
N LEU A 199 -7.71 -20.47 -11.70
CA LEU A 199 -8.98 -20.64 -12.42
C LEU A 199 -8.94 -21.87 -13.34
N GLU A 200 -7.88 -22.02 -14.13
CA GLU A 200 -7.70 -23.14 -15.06
C GLU A 200 -7.66 -24.50 -14.34
N ARG A 201 -7.06 -24.54 -13.14
CA ARG A 201 -6.98 -25.75 -12.31
C ARG A 201 -8.23 -25.99 -11.46
N CYS A 202 -9.25 -25.14 -11.55
CA CYS A 202 -10.45 -25.17 -10.71
C CYS A 202 -10.13 -25.13 -9.19
N ASP A 203 -9.04 -24.48 -8.80
CA ASP A 203 -8.60 -24.38 -7.40
C ASP A 203 -8.89 -23.00 -6.77
N ALA A 204 -9.38 -22.06 -7.58
CA ALA A 204 -9.71 -20.71 -7.17
C ALA A 204 -10.89 -20.71 -6.17
N PRO A 205 -10.82 -19.93 -5.07
CA PRO A 205 -11.95 -19.71 -4.17
C PRO A 205 -13.16 -19.13 -4.92
N ALA A 206 -14.37 -19.57 -4.55
CA ALA A 206 -15.62 -19.09 -5.16
C ALA A 206 -15.76 -17.55 -5.14
N SER A 207 -15.27 -16.90 -4.08
CA SER A 207 -15.24 -15.44 -3.94
C SER A 207 -14.41 -14.74 -5.01
N LEU A 208 -13.33 -15.36 -5.49
CA LEU A 208 -12.49 -14.86 -6.58
C LEU A 208 -13.09 -15.20 -7.94
N ILE A 209 -13.63 -16.42 -8.12
CA ILE A 209 -14.31 -16.82 -9.36
C ILE A 209 -15.46 -15.86 -9.68
N ALA A 210 -16.29 -15.55 -8.68
CA ALA A 210 -17.41 -14.62 -8.82
C ALA A 210 -16.98 -13.17 -9.15
N ARG A 211 -15.69 -12.86 -9.07
CA ARG A 211 -15.10 -11.53 -9.30
C ARG A 211 -14.03 -11.52 -10.38
N HIS A 212 -13.94 -12.57 -11.19
CA HIS A 212 -12.94 -12.68 -12.25
C HIS A 212 -12.90 -11.42 -13.12
N ASP A 213 -14.04 -10.96 -13.63
CA ASP A 213 -14.10 -9.78 -14.51
C ASP A 213 -13.65 -8.50 -13.80
N ALA A 214 -14.05 -8.29 -12.54
CA ALA A 214 -13.66 -7.13 -11.76
C ALA A 214 -12.15 -7.12 -11.44
N ILE A 215 -11.57 -8.28 -11.13
CA ILE A 215 -10.13 -8.44 -10.90
C ILE A 215 -9.35 -8.21 -12.20
N THR A 216 -9.82 -8.75 -13.32
CA THR A 216 -9.25 -8.53 -14.65
C THR A 216 -9.29 -7.06 -15.03
N TRP A 217 -10.41 -6.38 -14.79
CA TRP A 217 -10.52 -4.93 -14.97
C TRP A 217 -9.51 -4.19 -14.08
N ALA A 218 -9.43 -4.53 -12.79
CA ALA A 218 -8.54 -3.87 -11.84
C ALA A 218 -7.06 -4.03 -12.22
N TYR A 219 -6.67 -5.23 -12.69
CA TYR A 219 -5.32 -5.49 -13.20
C TYR A 219 -5.02 -4.60 -14.41
N ARG A 220 -5.87 -4.65 -15.44
CA ARG A 220 -5.70 -3.84 -16.65
C ARG A 220 -5.69 -2.35 -16.35
N PHE A 221 -6.62 -1.87 -15.52
CA PHE A 221 -6.69 -0.45 -15.14
C PHE A 221 -5.43 0.00 -14.41
N LYS A 222 -4.82 -0.86 -13.60
CA LYS A 222 -3.57 -0.55 -12.89
C LYS A 222 -2.36 -0.52 -13.82
N THR A 223 -2.33 -1.31 -14.88
CA THR A 223 -1.13 -1.46 -15.71
C THR A 223 -1.20 -0.70 -17.03
N ASP A 224 -2.40 -0.53 -17.56
CA ASP A 224 -2.74 0.24 -18.75
C ASP A 224 -4.09 0.96 -18.53
N PRO A 225 -4.08 2.07 -17.79
CA PRO A 225 -5.28 2.87 -17.54
C PRO A 225 -5.86 3.46 -18.83
N GLY A 226 -5.04 3.70 -19.86
CA GLY A 226 -5.45 4.32 -21.13
C GLY A 226 -6.22 3.38 -22.06
N GLY A 227 -5.85 2.09 -22.09
CA GLY A 227 -6.53 1.05 -22.87
C GLY A 227 -7.67 0.34 -22.12
N THR A 228 -7.85 0.60 -20.82
CA THR A 228 -8.90 -0.06 -20.04
C THR A 228 -10.24 0.67 -20.14
N PRO A 229 -11.35 -0.03 -20.48
CA PRO A 229 -12.68 0.58 -20.48
C PRO A 229 -13.02 1.23 -19.14
N SER A 230 -13.57 2.45 -19.21
CA SER A 230 -14.04 3.16 -18.04
C SER A 230 -15.20 2.40 -17.38
N ALA A 231 -15.04 2.04 -16.12
CA ALA A 231 -16.10 1.43 -15.32
C ALA A 231 -16.87 2.48 -14.51
N ASP A 232 -18.10 2.17 -14.11
CA ASP A 232 -18.84 3.03 -13.19
C ASP A 232 -18.13 3.08 -11.83
N ALA A 233 -17.74 4.29 -11.40
CA ALA A 233 -16.90 4.47 -10.23
C ALA A 233 -17.56 3.99 -8.93
N HIS A 234 -18.88 4.11 -8.81
CA HIS A 234 -19.63 3.64 -7.64
C HIS A 234 -19.79 2.12 -7.64
N GLN A 235 -20.03 1.52 -8.80
CA GLN A 235 -20.09 0.07 -8.95
C GLN A 235 -18.77 -0.58 -8.57
N VAL A 236 -17.65 -0.17 -9.17
CA VAL A 236 -16.35 -0.78 -8.86
C VAL A 236 -15.92 -0.52 -7.43
N TRP A 237 -16.30 0.62 -6.84
CA TRP A 237 -16.09 0.87 -5.42
C TRP A 237 -16.84 -0.16 -4.55
N ARG A 238 -18.12 -0.44 -4.85
CA ARG A 238 -18.93 -1.43 -4.11
C ARG A 238 -18.37 -2.85 -4.29
N GLU A 239 -17.95 -3.20 -5.49
CA GLU A 239 -17.32 -4.49 -5.79
C GLU A 239 -16.02 -4.66 -5.01
N ALA A 240 -15.16 -3.62 -4.97
CA ALA A 240 -13.93 -3.60 -4.19
C ALA A 240 -14.21 -3.72 -2.68
N ALA A 241 -15.18 -2.97 -2.16
CA ALA A 241 -15.57 -3.04 -0.76
C ALA A 241 -16.06 -4.45 -0.37
N ALA A 242 -16.88 -5.07 -1.21
CA ALA A 242 -17.34 -6.44 -1.00
C ALA A 242 -16.18 -7.44 -1.05
N ALA A 243 -15.28 -7.32 -2.05
CA ALA A 243 -14.11 -8.19 -2.21
C ALA A 243 -13.19 -8.14 -0.99
N ILE A 244 -12.89 -6.94 -0.48
CA ILE A 244 -12.09 -6.76 0.73
C ILE A 244 -12.76 -7.45 1.92
N LEU A 245 -14.05 -7.20 2.16
CA LEU A 245 -14.76 -7.76 3.31
C LEU A 245 -14.87 -9.29 3.27
N GLU A 246 -14.97 -9.89 2.08
CA GLU A 246 -14.94 -11.34 1.90
C GLU A 246 -13.54 -11.94 2.06
N ALA A 247 -12.48 -11.17 1.77
CA ALA A 247 -11.10 -11.58 1.99
C ALA A 247 -10.67 -11.45 3.47
N VAL A 248 -11.37 -10.65 4.30
CA VAL A 248 -11.04 -10.48 5.73
C VAL A 248 -11.01 -11.83 6.49
N PRO A 249 -12.02 -12.71 6.41
CA PRO A 249 -11.95 -14.04 7.03
C PRO A 249 -10.76 -14.88 6.58
N VAL A 250 -10.34 -14.76 5.31
CA VAL A 250 -9.17 -15.45 4.76
C VAL A 250 -7.89 -14.94 5.42
N GLY A 251 -7.74 -13.60 5.50
CA GLY A 251 -6.63 -12.96 6.18
C GLY A 251 -6.56 -13.30 7.67
N LEU A 252 -7.70 -13.28 8.39
CA LEU A 252 -7.78 -13.66 9.80
C LEU A 252 -7.33 -15.10 10.02
N LYS A 253 -7.87 -16.04 9.25
CA LYS A 253 -7.49 -17.46 9.33
C LYS A 253 -6.00 -17.65 9.08
N HIS A 254 -5.45 -17.02 8.04
CA HIS A 254 -4.03 -17.13 7.72
C HIS A 254 -3.13 -16.56 8.82
N ALA A 255 -3.53 -15.43 9.42
CA ALA A 255 -2.85 -14.81 10.55
C ALA A 255 -2.99 -15.58 11.88
N GLY A 256 -3.77 -16.67 11.92
CA GLY A 256 -4.05 -17.42 13.16
C GLY A 256 -4.97 -16.67 14.12
N MET A 257 -5.83 -15.80 13.59
CA MET A 257 -6.82 -15.02 14.35
C MET A 257 -8.22 -15.59 14.14
N GLY A 258 -9.01 -15.65 15.22
CA GLY A 258 -10.41 -16.09 15.14
C GLY A 258 -11.37 -14.95 14.78
N SER A 259 -10.99 -13.70 15.05
CA SER A 259 -11.91 -12.56 14.94
C SER A 259 -11.19 -11.22 14.71
N LEU A 260 -11.96 -10.20 14.33
CA LEU A 260 -11.49 -8.82 14.32
C LEU A 260 -11.13 -8.31 15.73
N ASP A 261 -11.70 -8.88 16.78
CA ASP A 261 -11.33 -8.49 18.15
C ASP A 261 -9.93 -9.02 18.52
N ASP A 262 -9.48 -10.13 17.92
CA ASP A 262 -8.09 -10.59 18.07
C ASP A 262 -7.12 -9.66 17.33
N LEU A 263 -7.49 -9.22 16.12
CA LEU A 263 -6.75 -8.19 15.39
C LEU A 263 -6.68 -6.88 16.19
N ALA A 264 -7.77 -6.49 16.85
CA ALA A 264 -7.83 -5.29 17.69
C ALA A 264 -6.89 -5.33 18.90
N ARG A 265 -6.45 -6.52 19.32
CA ARG A 265 -5.50 -6.71 20.43
C ARG A 265 -4.05 -6.87 19.95
N GLN A 266 -3.82 -7.03 18.65
CA GLN A 266 -2.48 -7.14 18.11
C GLN A 266 -1.83 -5.77 17.96
N ASP A 267 -1.01 -5.42 18.95
CA ASP A 267 -0.14 -4.26 18.89
C ASP A 267 1.23 -4.64 19.45
N ASN A 268 2.27 -4.48 18.63
CA ASN A 268 3.64 -4.73 19.07
C ASN A 268 4.24 -3.46 19.72
N THR A 269 5.34 -3.61 20.45
CA THR A 269 6.01 -2.51 21.16
C THR A 269 6.46 -1.36 20.24
N ILE A 270 6.81 -1.66 18.99
CA ILE A 270 7.25 -0.65 18.01
C ILE A 270 6.07 0.22 17.60
N ASP A 271 4.90 -0.38 17.35
CA ASP A 271 3.70 0.38 17.08
C ASP A 271 3.39 1.31 18.27
N ARG A 272 3.44 0.79 19.51
CA ARG A 272 3.26 1.56 20.76
C ARG A 272 4.11 2.82 20.79
N LEU A 273 5.40 2.66 20.51
CA LEU A 273 6.34 3.76 20.50
C LEU A 273 6.03 4.76 19.37
N TYR A 274 5.76 4.27 18.17
CA TYR A 274 5.46 5.13 17.03
C TYR A 274 4.21 5.99 17.28
N PHE A 275 3.13 5.39 17.76
CA PHE A 275 1.93 6.13 18.11
C PHE A 275 2.18 7.10 19.26
N ALA A 276 2.91 6.72 20.31
CA ALA A 276 3.23 7.63 21.40
C ALA A 276 3.92 8.91 20.89
N LEU A 277 4.84 8.77 19.92
CA LEU A 277 5.56 9.87 19.30
C LEU A 277 4.68 10.73 18.35
N ASN A 278 3.67 10.14 17.71
CA ASN A 278 2.87 10.82 16.69
C ASN A 278 1.45 11.22 17.14
N SER A 279 0.97 10.69 18.27
CA SER A 279 -0.39 10.90 18.80
C SER A 279 -0.72 12.37 19.09
N GLY A 280 0.30 13.21 19.33
CA GLY A 280 0.11 14.66 19.51
C GLY A 280 -0.52 15.36 18.31
N ARG A 281 -0.50 14.74 17.12
CA ARG A 281 -1.12 15.23 15.88
C ARG A 281 -2.60 14.88 15.75
N VAL A 282 -3.10 13.95 16.58
CA VAL A 282 -4.50 13.50 16.50
C VAL A 282 -5.36 14.31 17.48
N PRO A 283 -6.32 15.10 16.99
CA PRO A 283 -7.24 15.85 17.86
C PRO A 283 -8.01 14.92 18.80
N HIS A 284 -8.17 15.32 20.05
CA HIS A 284 -9.00 14.64 21.05
C HIS A 284 -8.66 13.16 21.32
N VAL A 285 -7.44 12.73 20.99
CA VAL A 285 -7.02 11.35 21.19
C VAL A 285 -6.89 11.00 22.66
N ARG A 286 -7.39 9.82 23.03
CA ARG A 286 -7.31 9.30 24.40
C ARG A 286 -5.89 8.81 24.69
N ARG A 287 -5.01 9.69 25.17
CA ARG A 287 -3.57 9.40 25.39
C ARG A 287 -3.29 8.29 26.41
N ALA A 288 -4.22 8.00 27.31
CA ALA A 288 -4.10 6.91 28.28
C ALA A 288 -4.38 5.51 27.68
N ILE A 289 -4.72 5.42 26.38
CA ILE A 289 -5.01 4.14 25.73
C ILE A 289 -3.72 3.35 25.46
N VAL A 290 -3.76 2.07 25.80
CA VAL A 290 -2.90 1.03 25.21
C VAL A 290 -3.14 1.05 23.70
N HIS A 291 -2.21 1.68 22.99
CA HIS A 291 -1.97 1.72 21.55
C HIS A 291 -3.09 1.29 20.57
N PRO A 292 -3.44 2.10 19.55
CA PRO A 292 -4.65 1.86 18.79
C PRO A 292 -4.48 1.19 17.41
N THR A 293 -3.32 0.80 16.90
CA THR A 293 -3.20 0.34 15.48
C THR A 293 -4.16 -0.81 15.15
N GLY A 294 -4.16 -1.90 15.93
CA GLY A 294 -5.10 -3.01 15.72
C GLY A 294 -6.56 -2.55 15.78
N ARG A 295 -6.86 -1.63 16.71
CA ARG A 295 -8.20 -1.06 16.90
C ARG A 295 -8.62 -0.11 15.78
N VAL A 296 -7.71 0.69 15.23
CA VAL A 296 -7.91 1.57 14.07
C VAL A 296 -8.22 0.73 12.86
N ARG A 297 -7.41 -0.29 12.58
CA ARG A 297 -7.64 -1.27 11.49
C ARG A 297 -9.00 -1.95 11.62
N THR A 298 -9.36 -2.37 12.82
CA THR A 298 -10.66 -2.98 13.11
C THR A 298 -11.82 -1.99 12.90
N ALA A 299 -11.67 -0.75 13.36
CA ALA A 299 -12.65 0.31 13.13
C ALA A 299 -12.82 0.60 11.63
N THR A 300 -11.74 0.67 10.86
CA THR A 300 -11.76 0.81 9.39
C THR A 300 -12.63 -0.27 8.74
N LEU A 301 -12.40 -1.54 9.06
CA LEU A 301 -13.15 -2.64 8.48
C LEU A 301 -14.63 -2.62 8.89
N ARG A 302 -14.93 -2.24 10.13
CA ARG A 302 -16.31 -2.08 10.62
C ARG A 302 -17.05 -0.92 9.93
N ILE A 303 -16.36 0.20 9.67
CA ILE A 303 -16.91 1.32 8.90
C ILE A 303 -17.15 0.91 7.46
N LEU A 304 -16.19 0.25 6.80
CA LEU A 304 -16.37 -0.25 5.43
C LEU A 304 -17.54 -1.23 5.35
N HIS A 305 -17.66 -2.13 6.32
CA HIS A 305 -18.78 -3.07 6.39
C HIS A 305 -20.14 -2.37 6.49
N SER A 306 -20.23 -1.26 7.22
CA SER A 306 -21.49 -0.53 7.38
C SER A 306 -21.79 0.44 6.24
N ALA A 307 -20.78 0.77 5.43
CA ALA A 307 -20.85 1.60 4.23
C ALA A 307 -20.81 0.77 2.93
N ARG A 308 -21.28 -0.48 2.91
CA ARG A 308 -21.27 -1.36 1.71
C ARG A 308 -22.01 -0.77 0.51
N ASP A 309 -22.97 0.11 0.76
CA ASP A 309 -23.73 0.85 -0.26
C ASP A 309 -22.98 2.08 -0.81
N GLY A 310 -21.76 2.35 -0.31
CA GLY A 310 -20.99 3.56 -0.63
C GLY A 310 -21.33 4.76 0.26
N THR A 311 -22.29 4.64 1.18
CA THR A 311 -22.74 5.73 2.03
C THR A 311 -22.19 5.61 3.45
N ILE A 312 -21.37 6.57 3.85
CA ILE A 312 -20.74 6.58 5.18
C ILE A 312 -21.69 7.21 6.20
N ARG A 313 -22.24 6.37 7.07
CA ARG A 313 -23.17 6.76 8.13
C ARG A 313 -22.39 7.30 9.33
N ASN A 314 -22.37 8.63 9.49
CA ASN A 314 -21.62 9.31 10.54
C ASN A 314 -21.86 8.71 11.94
N LYS A 315 -23.12 8.43 12.31
CA LYS A 315 -23.45 7.85 13.62
C LYS A 315 -22.74 6.51 13.89
N GLU A 316 -22.70 5.62 12.89
CA GLU A 316 -22.04 4.32 13.02
C GLU A 316 -20.52 4.47 13.03
N ALA A 317 -19.97 5.31 12.15
CA ALA A 317 -18.54 5.56 12.10
C ALA A 317 -18.01 6.18 13.40
N ARG A 318 -18.72 7.16 13.97
CA ARG A 318 -18.44 7.71 15.31
C ARG A 318 -18.46 6.62 16.37
N ARG A 319 -19.45 5.72 16.35
CA ARG A 319 -19.54 4.60 17.31
C ARG A 319 -18.31 3.70 17.25
N TYR A 320 -17.79 3.38 16.06
CA TYR A 320 -16.60 2.55 15.94
C TYR A 320 -15.30 3.26 16.37
N LEU A 321 -15.28 4.60 16.33
CA LEU A 321 -14.14 5.42 16.74
C LEU A 321 -14.21 5.93 18.20
N ALA A 322 -15.37 5.90 18.85
CA ALA A 322 -15.58 6.44 20.20
C ALA A 322 -14.68 5.81 21.28
N GLY A 323 -14.16 4.61 21.02
CA GLY A 323 -13.17 3.96 21.88
C GLY A 323 -11.74 4.49 21.73
N LEU A 324 -11.46 5.34 20.74
CA LEU A 324 -10.12 5.82 20.35
C LEU A 324 -9.94 7.33 20.59
N VAL A 325 -11.00 8.11 20.40
CA VAL A 325 -11.02 9.56 20.59
C VAL A 325 -12.22 9.99 21.44
N HIS A 326 -12.14 11.12 22.14
CA HIS A 326 -13.22 11.62 23.00
C HIS A 326 -14.36 12.27 22.22
N ASP A 327 -14.04 12.97 21.15
CA ASP A 327 -14.98 13.67 20.28
C ASP A 327 -14.62 13.37 18.82
N VAL A 328 -15.63 13.16 17.99
CA VAL A 328 -15.46 12.77 16.58
C VAL A 328 -16.31 13.71 15.74
N ASP A 329 -15.73 14.84 15.32
CA ASP A 329 -16.40 15.78 14.44
C ASP A 329 -16.71 15.14 13.08
N ASP A 330 -15.66 14.86 12.30
CA ASP A 330 -15.74 14.05 11.08
C ASP A 330 -15.03 12.71 11.29
N PRO A 331 -15.77 11.58 11.23
CA PRO A 331 -15.19 10.25 11.36
C PRO A 331 -14.07 9.93 10.37
N LEU A 332 -14.11 10.46 9.15
CA LEU A 332 -13.10 10.14 8.13
C LEU A 332 -11.82 10.93 8.33
N VAL A 333 -11.92 12.22 8.63
CA VAL A 333 -10.77 13.05 9.02
C VAL A 333 -10.11 12.46 10.27
N THR A 334 -10.92 12.04 11.25
CA THR A 334 -10.43 11.37 12.47
C THR A 334 -9.75 10.04 12.15
N LEU A 335 -10.34 9.24 11.27
CA LEU A 335 -9.76 7.97 10.85
C LEU A 335 -8.42 8.17 10.13
N GLU A 336 -8.32 9.15 9.24
CA GLU A 336 -7.10 9.50 8.54
C GLU A 336 -6.00 9.95 9.52
N ALA A 337 -6.31 10.88 10.42
CA ALA A 337 -5.37 11.33 11.44
C ALA A 337 -4.90 10.18 12.34
N LEU A 338 -5.80 9.29 12.74
CA LEU A 338 -5.44 8.08 13.50
C LEU A 338 -4.52 7.15 12.70
N ARG A 339 -4.78 6.97 11.40
CA ARG A 339 -3.94 6.15 10.52
C ARG A 339 -2.55 6.73 10.36
N GLU A 340 -2.43 8.03 10.11
CA GLU A 340 -1.14 8.73 10.00
C GLU A 340 -0.33 8.66 11.31
N ALA A 341 -1.00 8.62 12.45
CA ALA A 341 -0.35 8.44 13.74
C ALA A 341 0.05 6.99 14.05
N THR A 342 -0.30 6.03 13.20
CA THR A 342 0.02 4.60 13.37
C THR A 342 0.97 4.10 12.28
N LEU A 343 1.72 3.03 12.56
CA LEU A 343 2.54 2.39 11.53
C LEU A 343 1.65 1.69 10.49
N GLN A 344 1.50 2.33 9.32
CA GLN A 344 0.73 1.82 8.19
C GLN A 344 1.20 0.46 7.71
#